data_AF-X1M4E2-F1
#
_entry.id   AF-X1M4E2-F1
#
_cell.length_a   1.000
_cell.length_b   1.000
_cell.length_c   1.000
_cell.angle_alpha   90.00
_cell.angle_beta   90.00
_cell.angle_gamma   90.00
#
_symmetry.space_group_name_H-M   'P 1'
#
loop_
_entity.id
_entity.type
_entity.pdbx_description
1 polymer ?
#
loop_
_entity_poly.entity_id
_entity_poly.type
_entity_poly.pdbx_seq_one_letter_code
_entity_poly.pdbx_strand_id
1 'polypeptide(L)'
;MQDLSYIKKRLQNRSVLLEKAYPFIITAIFLILSIILIYHHEFWRDEIISWHFGSESSSFTEFLKVVRLDGTNTYSWYAILYFISHFITDNIESMKVVHLAISTVSIFLILKYAPFNKIIRAMIVFGYFLFYEYSIISRNYALGILFIVIFCILYKNKYRNILTLGIVLFLMGQGSILSFLISIAFFLMLVFELIADWKGIRKSINKVHLTVTFLIVA
;
A
#
# COMPACT_ATOMS: atom_id res chain seq x y z
N MET A 1 -37.14 -31.36 17.29
CA MET A 1 -35.89 -31.47 16.48
C MET A 1 -35.75 -30.41 15.37
N GLN A 2 -36.83 -29.87 14.79
CA GLN A 2 -36.78 -28.80 13.76
C GLN A 2 -36.24 -27.44 14.25
N ASP A 3 -36.38 -27.14 15.53
CA ASP A 3 -36.01 -25.83 16.10
C ASP A 3 -34.48 -25.64 16.25
N LEU A 4 -33.79 -26.70 16.67
CA LEU A 4 -32.32 -26.70 16.83
C LEU A 4 -31.58 -26.59 15.49
N SER A 5 -32.12 -27.16 14.41
CA SER A 5 -31.52 -27.04 13.07
C SER A 5 -31.73 -25.63 12.49
N TYR A 6 -32.89 -25.02 12.73
CA TYR A 6 -33.17 -23.63 12.36
C TYR A 6 -32.25 -22.65 13.10
N ILE A 7 -32.09 -22.81 14.42
CA ILE A 7 -31.19 -21.97 15.23
C ILE A 7 -29.73 -22.10 14.76
N LYS A 8 -29.24 -23.33 14.52
CA LYS A 8 -27.87 -23.55 14.00
C LYS A 8 -27.65 -22.86 12.65
N LYS A 9 -28.60 -22.99 11.72
CA LYS A 9 -28.53 -22.34 10.39
C LYS A 9 -28.52 -20.82 10.51
N ARG A 10 -29.31 -20.25 11.43
CA ARG A 10 -29.35 -18.81 11.70
C ARG A 10 -28.04 -18.31 12.31
N LEU A 11 -27.45 -19.05 13.26
CA LEU A 11 -26.15 -18.72 13.86
C LEU A 11 -25.02 -18.80 12.84
N GLN A 12 -25.03 -19.82 11.97
CA GLN A 12 -24.05 -19.96 10.88
C GLN A 12 -24.18 -18.84 9.84
N ASN A 13 -25.40 -18.44 9.47
CA ASN A 13 -25.60 -17.29 8.59
C ASN A 13 -25.11 -15.99 9.23
N ARG A 14 -25.38 -15.78 10.53
CA ARG A 14 -24.88 -14.63 11.27
C ARG A 14 -23.35 -14.61 11.34
N SER A 15 -22.69 -15.74 11.62
CA SER A 15 -21.23 -15.79 11.65
C SER A 15 -20.63 -15.47 10.28
N VAL A 16 -21.18 -16.01 9.19
CA VAL A 16 -20.75 -15.70 7.82
C VAL A 16 -20.93 -14.20 7.49
N LEU A 17 -22.03 -13.58 7.92
CA LEU A 17 -22.24 -12.14 7.73
C LEU A 17 -21.21 -11.32 8.52
N LEU A 18 -20.94 -11.68 9.78
CA LEU A 18 -19.93 -11.03 10.62
C LEU A 18 -18.52 -11.20 10.06
N GLU A 19 -18.19 -12.36 9.47
CA GLU A 19 -16.95 -12.59 8.71
C GLU A 19 -16.81 -11.63 7.53
N LYS A 20 -17.89 -11.41 6.76
CA LYS A 20 -17.87 -10.50 5.61
C LYS A 20 -17.81 -9.03 6.01
N ALA A 21 -18.50 -8.65 7.09
CA ALA A 21 -18.57 -7.28 7.59
C ALA A 21 -17.31 -6.86 8.37
N TYR A 22 -16.60 -7.81 8.99
CA TYR A 22 -15.40 -7.59 9.79
C TYR A 22 -14.40 -6.57 9.21
N PRO A 23 -13.88 -6.70 7.97
CA PRO A 23 -12.89 -5.76 7.47
C PRO A 23 -13.46 -4.34 7.34
N PHE A 24 -14.73 -4.19 6.95
CA PHE A 24 -15.36 -2.87 6.83
C PHE A 24 -15.55 -2.20 8.18
N ILE A 25 -16.01 -2.95 9.19
CA ILE A 25 -16.24 -2.43 10.54
C ILE A 25 -14.91 -1.98 11.15
N ILE A 26 -13.87 -2.82 11.08
CA ILE A 26 -12.57 -2.48 11.68
C ILE A 26 -11.90 -1.33 10.91
N THR A 27 -11.96 -1.30 9.58
CA THR A 27 -11.47 -0.15 8.80
C THR A 27 -12.22 1.14 9.14
N ALA A 28 -13.53 1.09 9.37
CA ALA A 28 -14.30 2.27 9.77
C ALA A 28 -13.86 2.78 11.15
N ILE A 29 -13.66 1.88 12.12
CA ILE A 29 -13.13 2.24 13.45
C ILE A 29 -11.73 2.85 13.31
N PHE A 30 -10.84 2.21 12.54
CA PHE A 30 -9.51 2.73 12.25
C PHE A 30 -9.59 4.15 11.69
N LEU A 31 -10.40 4.36 10.65
CA LEU A 31 -10.55 5.65 9.98
C LEU A 31 -11.05 6.74 10.93
N ILE A 32 -12.07 6.44 11.75
CA ILE A 32 -12.61 7.40 12.73
C ILE A 32 -11.54 7.81 13.73
N LEU A 33 -10.82 6.83 14.30
CA LEU A 33 -9.76 7.11 15.27
C LEU A 33 -8.59 7.87 14.64
N SER A 34 -8.18 7.50 13.42
CA SER A 34 -7.13 8.22 12.69
C SER A 34 -7.55 9.65 12.36
N ILE A 35 -8.81 9.92 12.00
CA ILE A 35 -9.33 11.28 11.78
C ILE A 35 -9.16 12.14 13.04
N ILE A 36 -9.52 11.60 14.21
CA ILE A 36 -9.37 12.30 15.49
C ILE A 36 -7.88 12.60 15.74
N LEU A 37 -6.99 11.64 15.49
CA LEU A 37 -5.55 11.82 15.70
C LEU A 37 -4.94 12.84 14.74
N ILE A 38 -5.23 12.78 13.44
CA ILE A 38 -4.66 13.74 12.46
C ILE A 38 -5.13 15.17 12.70
N TYR A 39 -6.31 15.36 13.30
CA TYR A 39 -6.83 16.69 13.67
C TYR A 39 -5.98 17.34 14.77
N HIS A 40 -5.41 16.54 15.66
CA HIS A 40 -4.52 16.99 16.72
C HIS A 40 -3.03 16.85 16.35
N HIS A 41 -2.72 16.26 15.20
CA HIS A 41 -1.35 16.04 14.75
C HIS A 41 -0.76 17.33 14.19
N GLU A 42 0.33 17.79 14.81
CA GLU A 42 1.15 18.87 14.30
C GLU A 42 2.12 18.34 13.26
N PHE A 43 2.33 19.09 12.18
CA PHE A 43 3.24 18.66 11.13
C PHE A 43 4.67 18.54 11.66
N TRP A 44 5.28 17.40 11.36
CA TRP A 44 6.70 17.23 11.57
C TRP A 44 7.49 17.97 10.51
N ARG A 45 8.76 18.28 10.83
CA ARG A 45 9.66 19.00 9.93
C ARG A 45 9.75 18.34 8.56
N ASP A 46 9.86 17.02 8.52
CA ASP A 46 10.00 16.25 7.28
C ASP A 46 8.71 16.21 6.46
N GLU A 47 7.53 16.28 7.08
CA GLU A 47 6.25 16.46 6.39
C GLU A 47 6.21 17.83 5.69
N ILE A 48 6.62 18.90 6.39
CA ILE A 48 6.66 20.26 5.83
C ILE A 48 7.66 20.34 4.67
N ILE A 49 8.85 19.76 4.82
CA ILE A 49 9.86 19.71 3.76
C ILE A 49 9.33 18.96 2.54
N SER A 50 8.66 17.83 2.75
CA SER A 50 8.06 17.03 1.67
C SER A 50 7.00 17.82 0.91
N TRP A 51 6.13 18.53 1.64
CA TRP A 51 5.13 19.40 1.05
C TRP A 51 5.77 20.52 0.22
N HIS A 52 6.76 21.20 0.78
CA HIS A 52 7.47 22.31 0.12
C HIS A 52 8.10 21.89 -1.21
N PHE A 53 8.74 20.71 -1.28
CA PHE A 53 9.28 20.20 -2.54
C PHE A 53 8.19 19.98 -3.60
N GLY A 54 7.01 19.52 -3.18
CA GLY A 54 5.86 19.35 -4.06
C GLY A 54 5.21 20.67 -4.47
N SER A 55 5.00 21.61 -3.54
CA SER A 55 4.24 22.85 -3.77
C SER A 55 5.01 23.95 -4.46
N GLU A 56 6.31 24.11 -4.18
CA GLU A 56 7.10 25.23 -4.70
C GLU A 56 7.72 24.97 -6.07
N SER A 57 7.69 23.74 -6.56
CA SER A 57 8.24 23.41 -7.87
C SER A 57 7.37 24.02 -8.97
N SER A 58 7.86 25.02 -9.71
CA SER A 58 7.05 25.74 -10.72
C SER A 58 6.71 24.90 -11.95
N SER A 59 7.44 23.82 -12.17
CA SER A 59 7.25 22.90 -13.30
C SER A 59 7.62 21.47 -12.92
N PHE A 60 7.09 20.49 -13.66
CA PHE A 60 7.43 19.08 -13.46
C PHE A 60 8.93 18.80 -13.65
N THR A 61 9.61 19.53 -14.52
CA THR A 61 11.06 19.37 -14.73
C THR A 61 11.88 19.94 -13.57
N GLU A 62 11.45 21.04 -12.98
CA GLU A 62 12.05 21.58 -11.76
C GLU A 62 11.83 20.64 -10.58
N PHE A 63 10.60 20.13 -10.42
CA PHE A 63 10.27 19.10 -9.44
C PHE A 63 11.25 17.92 -9.52
N LEU A 64 11.46 17.34 -10.71
CA LEU A 64 12.39 16.23 -10.88
C LEU A 64 13.84 16.60 -10.51
N LYS A 65 14.27 17.84 -10.74
CA LYS A 65 15.61 18.31 -10.33
C LYS A 65 15.72 18.41 -8.82
N VAL A 66 14.73 19.02 -8.15
CA VAL A 66 14.70 19.20 -6.70
C VAL A 66 14.74 17.84 -5.99
N VAL A 67 13.89 16.90 -6.40
CA VAL A 67 13.86 15.54 -5.83
C VAL A 67 15.17 14.80 -6.05
N ARG A 68 15.81 14.97 -7.22
CA ARG A 68 17.11 14.35 -7.50
C ARG A 68 18.23 14.90 -6.62
N LEU A 69 18.16 16.18 -6.28
CA LEU A 69 19.12 16.85 -5.40
C LEU A 69 18.93 16.46 -3.93
N ASP A 70 17.69 16.22 -3.49
CA ASP A 70 17.38 15.75 -2.13
C ASP A 70 17.91 14.32 -1.87
N GLY A 71 18.11 13.52 -2.91
CA GLY A 71 18.78 12.22 -2.83
C GLY A 71 17.97 11.09 -2.17
N THR A 72 16.73 11.35 -1.76
CA THR A 72 15.90 10.43 -0.95
C THR A 72 15.11 9.39 -1.75
N ASN A 73 15.26 9.27 -3.08
CA ASN A 73 14.54 8.29 -3.94
C ASN A 73 13.02 8.20 -3.64
N THR A 74 12.40 9.35 -3.35
CA THR A 74 11.01 9.47 -2.86
C THR A 74 10.09 10.05 -3.95
N TYR A 75 10.31 9.64 -5.20
CA TYR A 75 9.64 10.22 -6.37
C TYR A 75 8.12 10.05 -6.33
N SER A 76 7.62 8.89 -5.91
CA SER A 76 6.18 8.62 -5.92
C SER A 76 5.40 9.48 -4.94
N TRP A 77 5.92 9.69 -3.73
CA TRP A 77 5.24 10.52 -2.73
C TRP A 77 5.26 11.99 -3.13
N TYR A 78 6.43 12.51 -3.52
CA TYR A 78 6.53 13.91 -3.91
C TYR A 78 5.73 14.22 -5.18
N ALA A 79 5.61 13.27 -6.13
CA ALA A 79 4.78 13.46 -7.32
C ALA A 79 3.29 13.57 -6.97
N ILE A 80 2.82 12.81 -5.97
CA ILE A 80 1.45 12.93 -5.45
C ILE A 80 1.25 14.32 -4.83
N LEU A 81 2.20 14.78 -4.00
CA LEU A 81 2.12 16.11 -3.37
C LEU A 81 2.13 17.23 -4.41
N TYR A 82 3.01 17.15 -5.41
CA TYR A 82 3.04 18.07 -6.55
C TYR A 82 1.69 18.15 -7.25
N PHE A 83 1.07 17.01 -7.55
CA PHE A 83 -0.22 17.00 -8.22
C PHE A 83 -1.34 17.61 -7.35
N ILE A 84 -1.36 17.31 -6.06
CA ILE A 84 -2.35 17.86 -5.14
C ILE A 84 -2.19 19.37 -5.03
N SER A 85 -0.97 19.85 -4.81
CA SER A 85 -0.67 21.28 -4.61
C SER A 85 -1.02 22.12 -5.84
N HIS A 86 -0.78 21.59 -7.04
CA HIS A 86 -0.95 22.34 -8.30
C HIS A 86 -2.35 22.24 -8.90
N PHE A 87 -3.05 21.12 -8.70
CA PHE A 87 -4.30 20.86 -9.41
C PHE A 87 -5.52 20.70 -8.50
N ILE A 88 -5.34 20.58 -7.19
CA ILE A 88 -6.43 20.34 -6.24
C ILE A 88 -6.52 21.46 -5.20
N THR A 89 -5.47 21.67 -4.41
CA THR A 89 -5.44 22.68 -3.33
C THR A 89 -4.02 22.95 -2.84
N ASP A 90 -3.75 24.20 -2.49
CA ASP A 90 -2.53 24.70 -1.84
C ASP A 90 -2.50 24.47 -0.32
N ASN A 91 -3.57 23.92 0.27
CA ASN A 91 -3.66 23.67 1.69
C ASN A 91 -2.85 22.42 2.08
N ILE A 92 -1.83 22.60 2.94
CA ILE A 92 -0.97 21.52 3.45
C ILE A 92 -1.74 20.41 4.19
N GLU A 93 -2.91 20.71 4.78
CA GLU A 93 -3.76 19.69 5.42
C GLU A 93 -4.27 18.62 4.44
N SER A 94 -4.29 18.93 3.13
CA SER A 94 -4.65 17.95 2.11
C SER A 94 -3.67 16.75 2.07
N MET A 95 -2.41 16.97 2.45
CA MET A 95 -1.43 15.89 2.59
C MET A 95 -1.86 14.84 3.60
N LYS A 96 -2.36 15.25 4.78
CA LYS A 96 -2.83 14.31 5.82
C LYS A 96 -4.01 13.49 5.30
N VAL A 97 -4.92 14.13 4.56
CA VAL A 97 -6.10 13.46 3.98
C VAL A 97 -5.69 12.41 2.95
N VAL A 98 -4.77 12.74 2.04
CA VAL A 98 -4.29 11.79 1.03
C VAL A 98 -3.51 10.65 1.67
N HIS A 99 -2.63 10.95 2.62
CA HIS A 99 -1.89 9.94 3.36
C HIS A 99 -2.83 8.99 4.13
N LEU A 100 -3.86 9.55 4.78
CA LEU A 100 -4.88 8.77 5.47
C LEU A 100 -5.66 7.87 4.51
N ALA A 101 -6.00 8.35 3.31
CA ALA A 101 -6.65 7.52 2.30
C ALA A 101 -5.76 6.33 1.88
N ILE A 102 -4.47 6.56 1.61
CA ILE A 102 -3.51 5.52 1.24
C ILE A 102 -3.38 4.48 2.36
N SER A 103 -3.17 4.92 3.60
CA SER A 103 -3.03 4.03 4.76
C SER A 103 -4.32 3.25 5.02
N THR A 104 -5.49 3.89 4.92
CA THR A 104 -6.80 3.23 5.07
C THR A 104 -7.01 2.12 4.03
N VAL A 105 -6.61 2.34 2.77
CA VAL A 105 -6.64 1.29 1.74
C VAL A 105 -5.73 0.12 2.12
N SER A 106 -4.50 0.39 2.56
CA SER A 106 -3.57 -0.65 3.03
C SER A 106 -4.17 -1.47 4.17
N ILE A 107 -4.76 -0.81 5.17
CA ILE A 107 -5.41 -1.45 6.31
C ILE A 107 -6.58 -2.31 5.87
N PHE A 108 -7.45 -1.80 5.00
CA PHE A 108 -8.57 -2.58 4.47
C PHE A 108 -8.08 -3.85 3.76
N LEU A 109 -7.04 -3.73 2.93
CA LEU A 109 -6.45 -4.87 2.23
C LEU A 109 -5.84 -5.89 3.20
N ILE A 110 -5.13 -5.47 4.25
CA ILE A 110 -4.61 -6.35 5.30
C ILE A 110 -5.76 -7.09 6.00
N LEU A 111 -6.78 -6.36 6.45
CA LEU A 111 -7.94 -6.94 7.13
C LEU A 111 -8.69 -7.92 6.24
N LYS A 112 -8.74 -7.67 4.93
CA LYS A 112 -9.47 -8.48 3.96
C LYS A 112 -8.73 -9.74 3.53
N TYR A 113 -7.43 -9.65 3.27
CA TYR A 113 -6.68 -10.68 2.54
C TYR A 113 -5.57 -11.37 3.35
N ALA A 114 -5.13 -10.80 4.48
CA ALA A 114 -4.05 -11.42 5.25
C ALA A 114 -4.49 -12.79 5.81
N PRO A 115 -3.60 -13.80 5.78
CA PRO A 115 -3.92 -15.19 6.15
C PRO A 115 -4.04 -15.42 7.67
N PHE A 116 -4.00 -14.35 8.48
CA PHE A 116 -4.05 -14.44 9.93
C PHE A 116 -5.50 -14.47 10.47
N ASN A 117 -5.67 -14.94 11.70
CA ASN A 117 -6.97 -14.84 12.37
C ASN A 117 -7.38 -13.35 12.56
N LYS A 118 -8.65 -13.11 12.86
CA LYS A 118 -9.18 -11.74 13.00
C LYS A 118 -8.47 -10.93 14.07
N ILE A 119 -8.24 -11.52 15.23
CA ILE A 119 -7.64 -10.83 16.39
C ILE A 119 -6.23 -10.35 16.02
N ILE A 120 -5.41 -11.24 15.42
CA ILE A 120 -4.06 -10.88 14.96
C ILE A 120 -4.11 -9.77 13.90
N ARG A 121 -5.03 -9.85 12.93
CA ARG A 121 -5.20 -8.78 11.93
C ARG A 121 -5.53 -7.44 12.58
N ALA A 122 -6.44 -7.40 13.55
CA ALA A 122 -6.77 -6.19 14.28
C ALA A 122 -5.57 -5.66 15.09
N MET A 123 -4.86 -6.54 15.80
CA MET A 123 -3.67 -6.16 16.58
C MET A 123 -2.55 -5.60 15.70
N ILE A 124 -2.35 -6.16 14.50
CA ILE A 124 -1.38 -5.64 13.52
C ILE A 124 -1.78 -4.23 13.10
N VAL A 125 -3.04 -4.03 12.70
CA VAL A 125 -3.56 -2.75 12.21
C VAL A 125 -3.50 -1.66 13.27
N PHE A 126 -3.85 -1.99 14.53
CA PHE A 126 -3.79 -1.06 15.66
C PHE A 126 -2.43 -1.05 16.38
N GLY A 127 -1.41 -1.69 15.80
CA GLY A 127 -0.04 -1.62 16.28
C GLY A 127 0.58 -0.26 15.99
N TYR A 128 1.60 0.11 16.77
CA TYR A 128 2.29 1.40 16.69
C TYR A 128 2.63 1.83 15.25
N PHE A 129 3.27 0.95 14.47
CA PHE A 129 3.73 1.32 13.14
C PHE A 129 2.59 1.59 12.16
N LEU A 130 1.62 0.68 12.03
CA LEU A 130 0.55 0.82 11.03
C LEU A 130 -0.49 1.87 11.44
N PHE A 131 -0.75 2.00 12.74
CA PHE A 131 -1.74 2.94 13.24
C PHE A 131 -1.20 4.35 13.39
N TYR A 132 0.04 4.52 13.83
CA TYR A 132 0.63 5.83 14.10
C TYR A 132 1.63 6.24 13.01
N GLU A 133 2.79 5.59 12.94
CA GLU A 133 3.91 5.99 12.06
C GLU A 133 3.54 6.02 10.56
N TYR A 134 2.73 5.08 10.11
CA TYR A 134 2.39 4.91 8.68
C TYR A 134 0.96 5.37 8.34
N SER A 135 0.26 6.03 9.26
CA SER A 135 -1.09 6.59 9.00
C SER A 135 -1.23 8.04 9.42
N ILE A 136 -0.68 8.42 10.58
CA ILE A 136 -0.83 9.77 11.14
C ILE A 136 0.28 10.70 10.64
N ILE A 137 1.54 10.24 10.66
CA ILE A 137 2.68 11.02 10.17
C ILE A 137 2.77 10.82 8.66
N SER A 138 2.58 11.89 7.88
CA SER A 138 2.38 11.87 6.43
C SER A 138 3.67 11.66 5.65
N ARG A 139 4.19 10.42 5.67
CA ARG A 139 5.48 10.07 5.06
C ARG A 139 5.32 9.11 3.88
N ASN A 140 6.38 9.03 3.09
CA ASN A 140 6.50 8.13 1.95
C ASN A 140 6.37 6.64 2.28
N TYR A 141 6.56 6.23 3.54
CA TYR A 141 6.45 4.84 3.95
C TYR A 141 5.05 4.24 3.77
N ALA A 142 3.97 5.02 3.83
CA ALA A 142 2.61 4.52 3.64
C ALA A 142 2.41 3.91 2.23
N LEU A 143 3.03 4.50 1.19
CA LEU A 143 3.05 3.92 -0.15
C LEU A 143 3.80 2.58 -0.18
N GLY A 144 4.93 2.51 0.53
CA GLY A 144 5.68 1.26 0.67
C GLY A 144 4.83 0.14 1.25
N ILE A 145 4.12 0.42 2.35
CA ILE A 145 3.18 -0.54 2.96
C ILE A 145 2.08 -0.95 1.98
N LEU A 146 1.47 0.00 1.28
CA LEU A 146 0.44 -0.28 0.29
C LEU A 146 0.94 -1.25 -0.79
N PHE A 147 2.10 -0.97 -1.37
CA PHE A 147 2.65 -1.80 -2.44
C PHE A 147 3.10 -3.18 -1.96
N ILE A 148 3.64 -3.31 -0.74
CA ILE A 148 3.95 -4.61 -0.13
C ILE A 148 2.67 -5.44 -0.02
N VAL A 149 1.58 -4.86 0.49
CA VAL A 149 0.30 -5.57 0.66
C VAL A 149 -0.28 -5.97 -0.70
N ILE A 150 -0.28 -5.07 -1.68
CA ILE A 150 -0.73 -5.36 -3.05
C ILE A 150 0.11 -6.48 -3.66
N PHE A 151 1.43 -6.43 -3.51
CA PHE A 151 2.34 -7.47 -3.99
C PHE A 151 1.94 -8.83 -3.41
N CYS A 152 1.80 -8.94 -2.09
CA CYS A 152 1.42 -10.19 -1.43
C CYS A 152 0.07 -10.73 -1.92
N ILE A 153 -0.91 -9.86 -2.18
CA ILE A 153 -2.22 -10.27 -2.72
C ILE A 153 -2.08 -10.83 -4.14
N LEU A 154 -1.36 -10.13 -5.01
CA LEU A 154 -1.18 -10.53 -6.40
C LEU A 154 -0.31 -11.78 -6.55
N TYR A 155 0.63 -11.97 -5.62
CA TYR A 155 1.58 -13.06 -5.60
C TYR A 155 0.91 -14.44 -5.50
N LYS A 156 -0.29 -14.54 -4.90
CA LYS A 156 -1.09 -15.78 -4.88
C LYS A 156 -1.34 -16.36 -6.28
N ASN A 157 -1.49 -15.49 -7.28
CA ASN A 157 -1.66 -15.86 -8.69
C ASN A 157 -0.54 -15.24 -9.54
N LYS A 158 0.71 -15.29 -9.04
CA LYS A 158 1.87 -14.58 -9.59
C LYS A 158 2.06 -14.69 -11.11
N TYR A 159 1.87 -15.87 -11.69
CA TYR A 159 2.08 -16.09 -13.12
C TYR A 159 1.08 -15.35 -14.02
N ARG A 160 -0.18 -15.23 -13.58
CA ARG A 160 -1.19 -14.44 -14.28
C ARG A 160 -0.92 -12.94 -14.12
N ASN A 161 -0.38 -12.55 -12.96
CA ASN A 161 -0.21 -11.17 -12.56
C ASN A 161 1.22 -10.65 -12.79
N ILE A 162 2.07 -11.34 -13.56
CA ILE A 162 3.51 -11.05 -13.63
C ILE A 162 3.81 -9.60 -14.05
N LEU A 163 3.05 -9.08 -15.02
CA LEU A 163 3.17 -7.69 -15.47
C LEU A 163 2.76 -6.70 -14.37
N THR A 164 1.64 -6.96 -13.69
CA THR A 164 1.18 -6.12 -12.57
C THR A 164 2.15 -6.16 -11.40
N LEU A 165 2.75 -7.32 -11.12
CA LEU A 165 3.81 -7.46 -10.12
C LEU A 165 5.03 -6.62 -10.50
N GLY A 166 5.44 -6.63 -11.78
CA GLY A 166 6.51 -5.76 -12.28
C GLY A 166 6.24 -4.28 -12.04
N ILE A 167 5.04 -3.81 -12.39
CA ILE A 167 4.63 -2.41 -12.15
C ILE A 167 4.65 -2.09 -10.66
N VAL A 168 4.11 -2.98 -9.81
CA VAL A 168 4.10 -2.79 -8.35
C VAL A 168 5.52 -2.72 -7.80
N LEU A 169 6.43 -3.58 -8.24
CA LEU A 169 7.83 -3.56 -7.83
C LEU A 169 8.55 -2.29 -8.25
N PHE A 170 8.32 -1.84 -9.49
CA PHE A 170 8.85 -0.57 -9.97
C PHE A 170 8.37 0.60 -9.12
N LEU A 171 7.05 0.74 -8.92
CA LEU A 171 6.47 1.82 -8.11
C LEU A 171 6.93 1.75 -6.65
N MET A 172 7.05 0.56 -6.07
CA MET A 172 7.55 0.36 -4.72
C MET A 172 9.02 0.81 -4.59
N GLY A 173 9.83 0.60 -5.63
CA GLY A 173 11.21 1.05 -5.68
C GLY A 173 11.39 2.57 -5.69
N GLN A 174 10.36 3.32 -6.08
CA GLN A 174 10.36 4.78 -6.16
C GLN A 174 9.85 5.47 -4.87
N GLY A 175 9.49 4.69 -3.84
CA GLY A 175 8.86 5.20 -2.62
C GLY A 175 9.85 5.65 -1.55
N SER A 176 10.73 4.75 -1.13
CA SER A 176 11.74 5.00 -0.08
C SER A 176 12.90 4.03 -0.23
N ILE A 177 14.05 4.30 0.41
CA ILE A 177 15.19 3.37 0.44
C ILE A 177 14.78 1.98 0.99
N LEU A 178 13.92 1.93 2.00
CA LEU A 178 13.45 0.67 2.59
C LEU A 178 12.54 -0.08 1.61
N SER A 179 11.61 0.63 0.96
CA SER A 179 10.72 0.05 -0.06
C SER A 179 11.51 -0.44 -1.28
N PHE A 180 12.59 0.25 -1.64
CA PHE A 180 13.52 -0.16 -2.69
C PHE A 180 14.24 -1.47 -2.35
N LEU A 181 14.80 -1.59 -1.14
CA LEU A 181 15.45 -2.83 -0.70
C LEU A 181 14.46 -4.00 -0.67
N ILE A 182 13.24 -3.78 -0.21
CA ILE A 182 12.17 -4.80 -0.21
C ILE A 182 11.79 -5.17 -1.66
N SER A 183 11.78 -4.19 -2.58
CA SER A 183 11.48 -4.42 -4.00
C SER A 183 12.53 -5.32 -4.65
N ILE A 184 13.81 -5.06 -4.38
CA ILE A 184 14.90 -5.93 -4.83
C ILE A 184 14.72 -7.34 -4.26
N ALA A 185 14.44 -7.48 -2.96
CA ALA A 185 14.26 -8.79 -2.34
C ALA A 185 13.11 -9.58 -2.99
N PHE A 186 11.96 -8.94 -3.21
CA PHE A 186 10.81 -9.55 -3.87
C PHE A 186 11.05 -9.85 -5.36
N PHE A 187 11.78 -8.99 -6.05
CA PHE A 187 12.20 -9.23 -7.43
C PHE A 187 13.11 -10.45 -7.53
N LEU A 188 14.16 -10.52 -6.70
CA LEU A 188 15.08 -11.67 -6.66
C LEU A 188 14.36 -12.96 -6.30
N MET A 189 13.42 -12.91 -5.35
CA MET A 189 12.56 -14.06 -5.02
C MET A 189 11.78 -14.54 -6.24
N LEU A 190 11.13 -13.63 -6.97
CA LEU A 190 10.39 -13.98 -8.20
C LEU A 190 11.32 -14.56 -9.27
N VAL A 191 12.49 -13.96 -9.50
CA VAL A 191 13.47 -14.46 -10.48
C VAL A 191 13.93 -15.86 -10.11
N PHE A 192 14.27 -16.09 -8.85
CA PHE A 192 14.69 -17.41 -8.37
C PHE A 192 13.61 -18.47 -8.58
N GLU A 193 12.37 -18.18 -8.21
CA GLU A 193 11.25 -19.09 -8.46
C GLU A 193 11.01 -19.33 -9.95
N LEU A 194 11.18 -18.30 -10.78
CA LEU A 194 11.00 -18.43 -12.23
C LEU A 194 12.06 -19.34 -12.87
N ILE A 195 13.30 -19.29 -12.35
CA ILE A 195 14.39 -20.16 -12.80
C ILE A 195 14.17 -21.59 -12.30
N ALA A 196 13.76 -21.77 -11.04
CA ALA A 196 13.53 -23.08 -10.43
C ALA A 196 12.38 -23.87 -11.12
N ASP A 197 11.26 -23.20 -11.42
CA ASP A 197 10.05 -23.83 -12.00
C ASP A 197 9.92 -23.65 -13.53
N TRP A 198 11.03 -23.37 -14.22
CA TRP A 198 11.05 -22.94 -15.63
C TRP A 198 10.23 -23.83 -16.59
N LYS A 199 10.22 -25.14 -16.35
CA LYS A 199 9.48 -26.12 -17.18
C LYS A 199 7.95 -25.99 -17.05
N GLY A 200 7.43 -25.69 -15.85
CA GLY A 200 6.00 -25.47 -15.62
C GLY A 200 5.54 -24.09 -16.10
N ILE A 201 6.42 -23.10 -15.94
CA ILE A 201 6.17 -21.68 -16.26
C ILE A 201 5.93 -21.42 -17.74
N ARG A 202 6.70 -22.07 -18.64
CA ARG A 202 6.59 -21.85 -20.10
C ARG A 202 5.18 -22.08 -20.64
N LYS A 203 4.36 -22.90 -19.98
CA LYS A 203 2.96 -23.15 -20.37
C LYS A 203 1.98 -22.10 -19.82
N SER A 204 2.33 -21.42 -18.74
CA SER A 204 1.39 -20.53 -18.01
C SER A 204 1.67 -19.04 -18.22
N ILE A 205 2.88 -18.64 -18.62
CA ILE A 205 3.27 -17.24 -18.73
C ILE A 205 3.39 -16.81 -20.20
N ASN A 206 2.83 -15.65 -20.53
CA ASN A 206 3.09 -14.97 -21.80
C ASN A 206 4.54 -14.44 -21.80
N LYS A 207 5.36 -14.92 -22.74
CA LYS A 207 6.77 -14.50 -22.87
C LYS A 207 6.94 -12.99 -23.03
N VAL A 208 6.00 -12.31 -23.70
CA VAL A 208 6.03 -10.84 -23.84
C VAL A 208 5.88 -10.17 -22.48
N HIS A 209 4.92 -10.62 -21.66
CA HIS A 209 4.72 -10.06 -20.32
C HIS A 209 5.94 -10.28 -19.43
N LEU A 210 6.62 -11.42 -19.57
CA LEU A 210 7.84 -11.70 -18.85
C LEU A 210 8.95 -10.71 -19.24
N THR A 211 9.23 -10.55 -20.53
CA THR A 211 10.28 -9.62 -21.01
C THR A 211 9.97 -8.18 -20.60
N VAL A 212 8.71 -7.74 -20.76
CA VAL A 212 8.28 -6.40 -20.35
C VAL A 212 8.43 -6.19 -18.84
N THR A 213 8.13 -7.21 -18.03
CA THR A 213 8.32 -7.14 -16.57
C THR A 213 9.79 -6.92 -16.21
N PHE A 214 10.71 -7.65 -16.84
CA PHE A 214 12.14 -7.44 -16.63
C PHE A 214 12.59 -6.03 -17.06
N LEU A 215 12.07 -5.50 -18.17
CA LEU A 215 12.38 -4.14 -18.63
C LEU A 215 11.79 -3.04 -17.72
N ILE A 216 10.66 -3.29 -17.07
CA ILE A 216 10.03 -2.33 -16.15
C ILE A 216 10.81 -2.24 -14.83
N VAL A 217 11.36 -3.37 -14.37
CA VAL A 217 12.04 -3.44 -13.06
C VAL A 217 13.54 -3.15 -13.16
N ALA A 218 14.15 -3.37 -14.33
CA ALA A 218 15.57 -3.06 -14.61
C ALA A 218 15.81 -1.56 -14.79
#